data_AF-A0A853FDL8-F1
#
_entry.id   AF-A0A853FDL8-F1
#
_cell.length_a   1.000
_cell.length_b   1.000
_cell.length_c   1.000
_cell.angle_alpha   90.00
_cell.angle_beta   90.00
_cell.angle_gamma   90.00
#
_symmetry.space_group_name_H-M   'P 1'
#
loop_
_entity.id
_entity.type
_entity.pdbx_description
1 polymer ?
#
loop_
_entity_poly.entity_id
_entity_poly.type
_entity_poly.pdbx_seq_one_letter_code
_entity_poly.pdbx_strand_id
1 'polypeptide(L)'
;MLSLRPNCECCDRDLPPSSPDARICTFECTFCVSCVEDVLAGTCPNCGGNLVPRPIRPARLLHKYPASTQRVVKEHGCLGAAPASQA
;
A
#
# COMPACT_ATOMS: atom_id res chain seq x y z
N MET A 1 10.02 -4.68 -10.93
CA MET A 1 10.35 -3.39 -10.28
C MET A 1 9.11 -2.95 -9.53
N LEU A 2 9.24 -2.43 -8.31
CA LEU A 2 8.10 -1.96 -7.50
C LEU A 2 7.16 -1.07 -8.32
N SER A 3 5.86 -1.35 -8.31
CA SER A 3 4.88 -0.61 -9.10
C SER A 3 4.64 0.79 -8.52
N LEU A 4 4.80 0.97 -7.21
CA LEU A 4 4.49 2.20 -6.47
C LEU A 4 3.05 2.66 -6.72
N ARG A 5 2.08 1.87 -6.23
CA ARG A 5 0.64 2.17 -6.38
C ARG A 5 0.33 3.58 -5.87
N PRO A 6 -0.51 4.35 -6.58
CA PRO A 6 -0.67 5.77 -6.34
C PRO A 6 -1.62 6.09 -5.17
N ASN A 7 -2.21 5.09 -4.52
CA ASN A 7 -3.27 5.27 -3.54
C ASN A 7 -3.24 4.23 -2.41
N CYS A 8 -3.95 4.55 -1.32
CA CYS A 8 -4.25 3.62 -0.24
C CYS A 8 -5.38 2.67 -0.65
N GLU A 9 -5.16 1.37 -0.51
CA GLU A 9 -6.16 0.36 -0.86
C GLU A 9 -7.39 0.37 0.07
N CYS A 10 -7.32 0.98 1.26
CA CYS A 10 -8.45 1.05 2.18
C CYS A 10 -9.35 2.28 1.98
N CYS A 11 -8.76 3.46 1.87
CA CYS A 11 -9.48 4.74 1.92
C CYS A 11 -9.30 5.58 0.65
N ASP A 12 -8.63 5.02 -0.36
CA ASP A 12 -8.33 5.66 -1.63
C ASP A 12 -7.58 7.00 -1.55
N ARG A 13 -6.94 7.32 -0.41
CA ARG A 13 -6.10 8.52 -0.30
C ARG A 13 -4.87 8.41 -1.22
N ASP A 14 -4.49 9.52 -1.83
CA ASP A 14 -3.29 9.59 -2.67
C ASP A 14 -2.00 9.31 -1.89
N LEU A 15 -1.16 8.46 -2.48
CA LEU A 15 0.16 8.04 -2.01
C LEU A 15 1.16 8.15 -3.16
N PRO A 16 1.57 9.38 -3.54
CA PRO A 16 2.51 9.59 -4.64
C PRO A 16 3.84 8.87 -4.39
N PRO A 17 4.66 8.62 -5.42
CA PRO A 17 5.91 7.83 -5.31
C PRO A 17 6.91 8.34 -4.27
N SER A 18 6.83 9.62 -3.93
CA SER A 18 7.64 10.30 -2.91
C SER A 18 6.99 10.37 -1.53
N SER A 19 5.78 9.83 -1.36
CA SER A 19 5.03 9.92 -0.11
C SER A 19 5.72 9.14 1.02
N PRO A 20 6.00 9.77 2.17
CA PRO A 20 6.49 9.09 3.37
C PRO A 20 5.37 8.31 4.10
N ASP A 21 4.11 8.58 3.75
CA ASP A 21 2.93 8.01 4.41
C ASP A 21 2.55 6.65 3.84
N ALA A 22 3.19 6.21 2.75
CA ALA A 22 2.91 4.93 2.15
C ALA A 22 3.55 3.79 2.97
N ARG A 23 2.76 2.77 3.27
CA ARG A 23 3.17 1.49 3.83
C ARG A 23 2.92 0.39 2.81
N ILE A 24 3.81 -0.60 2.74
CA ILE A 24 3.79 -1.65 1.73
C ILE A 24 4.12 -3.01 2.35
N CYS A 25 3.54 -4.09 1.81
CA CYS A 25 3.96 -5.47 2.09
C CYS A 25 4.80 -6.06 0.93
N THR A 26 5.24 -7.31 1.05
CA THR A 26 6.02 -8.01 0.00
C THR A 26 5.27 -8.23 -1.32
N PHE A 27 3.93 -8.19 -1.29
CA PHE A 27 3.05 -8.31 -2.46
C PHE A 27 2.61 -6.95 -3.02
N GLU A 28 3.24 -5.86 -2.57
CA GLU A 28 2.93 -4.49 -2.98
C GLU A 28 1.53 -3.98 -2.62
N CYS A 29 0.83 -4.63 -1.67
CA CYS A 29 -0.37 -4.05 -1.09
C CYS A 29 0.00 -2.74 -0.39
N THR A 30 -0.66 -1.65 -0.76
CA THR A 30 -0.27 -0.29 -0.34
C THR A 30 -1.36 0.35 0.52
N PHE A 31 -0.98 0.82 1.71
CA PHE A 31 -1.87 1.48 2.66
C PHE A 31 -1.24 2.76 3.19
N CYS A 32 -2.05 3.74 3.60
CA CYS A 32 -1.52 4.94 4.27
C CYS A 32 -1.22 4.65 5.74
N VAL A 33 -0.30 5.42 6.32
CA VAL A 33 0.11 5.30 7.73
C VAL A 33 -1.08 5.29 8.69
N SER A 34 -2.07 6.16 8.50
CA SER A 34 -3.29 6.20 9.34
C SER A 34 -4.06 4.88 9.29
N CYS A 35 -4.32 4.31 8.11
CA CYS A 35 -4.98 3.00 8.02
C CYS A 35 -4.15 1.90 8.69
N VAL A 36 -2.81 1.96 8.57
CA VAL A 36 -1.93 0.96 9.18
C VAL A 36 -1.95 1.03 10.71
N GLU A 37 -1.97 2.23 11.27
CA GLU A 37 -1.93 2.46 12.72
C GLU A 37 -3.31 2.31 13.36
N ASP A 38 -4.36 2.89 12.76
CA ASP A 38 -5.68 2.99 13.36
C ASP A 38 -6.54 1.73 13.16
N VAL A 39 -6.30 0.96 12.09
CA VAL A 39 -7.19 -0.14 11.69
C VAL A 39 -6.46 -1.48 11.52
N LEU A 40 -5.30 -1.47 10.88
CA LEU A 40 -4.62 -2.71 10.47
C LEU A 40 -3.58 -3.20 11.48
N ALA A 41 -3.26 -2.40 12.50
CA ALA A 41 -2.27 -2.71 13.54
C ALA A 41 -0.94 -3.25 12.97
N GLY A 42 -0.42 -2.62 11.90
CA GLY A 42 0.84 -3.02 11.27
C GLY A 42 0.78 -4.29 10.42
N THR A 43 -0.37 -4.96 10.31
CA THR A 43 -0.52 -6.23 9.58
C THR A 43 -1.26 -6.04 8.25
N CYS A 44 -0.68 -6.55 7.18
CA CYS A 44 -1.31 -6.55 5.87
C CYS A 44 -2.55 -7.45 5.90
N PRO A 45 -3.73 -6.92 5.59
CA PRO A 45 -4.95 -7.69 5.79
C PRO A 45 -5.16 -8.67 4.61
N ASN A 46 -4.41 -8.52 3.51
CA ASN A 46 -4.47 -9.44 2.37
C ASN A 46 -3.59 -10.69 2.52
N CYS A 47 -2.41 -10.55 3.16
CA CYS A 47 -1.42 -11.64 3.23
C CYS A 47 -0.96 -12.00 4.65
N GLY A 48 -1.42 -11.28 5.68
CA GLY A 48 -1.02 -11.51 7.08
C GLY A 48 0.42 -11.08 7.42
N GLY A 49 1.20 -10.58 6.45
CA GLY A 49 2.57 -10.11 6.68
C GLY A 49 2.63 -8.71 7.26
N ASN A 50 3.83 -8.26 7.66
CA ASN A 50 4.03 -6.91 8.19
C ASN A 50 3.93 -5.83 7.09
N LEU A 51 3.46 -4.65 7.49
CA LEU A 51 3.48 -3.43 6.68
C LEU A 51 4.65 -2.54 7.11
N VAL A 52 5.49 -2.14 6.15
CA VAL A 52 6.67 -1.30 6.39
C VAL A 52 6.63 -0.04 5.55
N PRO A 53 7.39 1.03 5.88
CA PRO A 53 7.53 2.20 5.02
C PRO A 53 7.91 1.82 3.58
N ARG A 54 7.15 2.34 2.61
CA ARG A 54 7.40 2.09 1.19
C ARG A 54 8.68 2.81 0.75
N PRO A 55 9.64 2.12 0.11
CA PRO A 55 10.81 2.78 -0.45
C PRO A 55 10.44 3.88 -1.46
N ILE A 56 11.10 5.03 -1.35
CA ILE A 56 10.90 6.17 -2.27
C ILE A 56 11.77 5.99 -3.51
N ARG A 57 11.15 6.15 -4.69
CA ARG A 57 11.91 6.24 -5.95
C ARG A 57 12.41 7.66 -6.16
N PRO A 58 13.73 7.90 -6.29
CA PRO A 58 14.29 9.23 -6.54
C PRO A 58 13.69 9.87 -7.79
N ALA A 59 13.44 11.19 -7.74
CA ALA A 59 12.77 11.92 -8.82
C ALA A 59 13.41 11.73 -10.19
N ARG A 60 14.75 11.76 -10.26
CA ARG A 60 15.51 11.55 -11.52
C ARG A 60 15.26 10.20 -12.18
N LEU A 61 14.83 9.19 -11.43
CA LEU A 61 14.57 7.84 -11.93
C LEU A 61 13.11 7.64 -12.36
N LEU A 62 12.18 8.55 -12.02
CA LEU A 62 10.77 8.41 -12.39
C LEU A 62 10.54 8.51 -13.90
N HIS A 63 11.35 9.29 -14.61
CA HIS A 63 11.25 9.37 -16.08
C HIS A 63 11.60 8.03 -16.75
N LYS A 64 12.62 7.33 -16.23
CA LYS A 64 13.09 6.05 -16.78
C LYS A 64 12.27 4.86 -16.25
N TYR A 65 11.80 4.95 -15.01
CA TYR A 65 11.05 3.92 -14.29
C TYR A 65 9.81 4.56 -13.66
N PRO A 66 8.76 4.81 -14.46
CA PRO A 66 7.57 5.48 -13.97
C PRO A 66 6.87 4.67 -12.87
N ALA A 67 6.19 5.38 -11.98
CA ALA A 67 5.28 4.75 -11.02
C ALA A 67 3.96 4.39 -11.70
N SER A 68 3.23 3.46 -11.09
CA SER A 68 1.91 3.06 -11.56
C SER A 68 0.90 4.20 -11.44
N THR A 69 0.07 4.34 -12.46
CA THR A 69 -1.13 5.19 -12.45
C THR A 69 -2.39 4.41 -12.08
N GLN A 70 -2.29 3.08 -11.98
CA GLN A 70 -3.42 2.22 -11.64
C GLN A 70 -3.71 2.28 -10.15
N ARG A 71 -4.90 2.77 -9.80
CA ARG A 71 -5.42 2.72 -8.44
C ARG A 71 -5.95 1.33 -8.11
N VAL A 72 -5.80 0.94 -6.85
CA VAL A 72 -6.40 -0.29 -6.30
C VAL A 72 -7.15 0.12 -5.04
N VAL A 73 -8.44 -0.19 -4.97
CA VAL A 73 -9.29 0.13 -3.80
C VAL A 73 -10.08 -1.12 -3.44
N LYS A 74 -10.12 -1.44 -2.15
CA LYS A 74 -10.91 -2.55 -1.63
C LYS A 74 -12.36 -2.12 -1.46
N GLU A 75 -13.28 -2.92 -1.98
CA GLU A 75 -14.72 -2.67 -1.92
C GLU A 75 -15.23 -2.41 -0.49
N HIS A 76 -14.71 -3.14 0.48
CA HIS A 76 -15.08 -3.02 1.90
C HIS A 76 -13.99 -2.33 2.74
N GLY A 77 -13.11 -1.53 2.10
CA GLY A 77 -12.02 -0.81 2.76
C GLY A 77 -11.08 -1.71 3.58
N CYS A 78 -10.63 -1.22 4.73
CA CYS A 78 -9.76 -1.98 5.64
C CYS A 78 -10.48 -3.14 6.36
N LEU A 79 -11.80 -3.08 6.49
CA LEU A 79 -12.61 -4.09 7.19
C LEU A 79 -12.85 -5.34 6.32
N GLY A 80 -12.68 -5.20 5.00
CA GLY A 80 -12.91 -6.26 4.01
C GLY A 80 -11.89 -7.38 3.96
N ALA A 81 -10.94 -7.44 4.89
CA ALA A 81 -9.99 -8.54 4.96
C ALA A 81 -10.11 -9.21 6.31
N ALA A 82 -11.08 -10.12 6.39
CA ALA A 82 -10.84 -11.30 7.19
C ALA A 82 -9.54 -11.95 6.64
N PRO A 83 -8.62 -12.38 7.51
CA PRO A 83 -7.50 -13.19 7.04
C PRO A 83 -8.10 -14.37 6.30
N ALA A 84 -7.59 -14.66 5.11
CA ALA A 84 -7.88 -15.94 4.48
C ALA A 84 -7.30 -17.01 5.41
N SER A 85 -8.12 -17.50 6.34
CA SER A 85 -7.92 -18.77 7.02
C SER A 85 -7.94 -19.83 5.93
N GLN A 86 -6.77 -20.11 5.37
CA GLN A 86 -6.55 -21.28 4.54
C GLN A 86 -5.51 -22.13 5.27
N ALA A 87 -5.97 -23.35 5.55
CA ALA A 87 -5.34 -24.48 6.21
C ALA A 87 -3.82 -24.63 6.04
#